data_AF-A0A3R7QJQ1-F1
#
_entry.id   AF-A0A3R7QJQ1-F1
#
_cell.length_a   1.000
_cell.length_b   1.000
_cell.length_c   1.000
_cell.angle_alpha   90.00
_cell.angle_beta   90.00
_cell.angle_gamma   90.00
#
_symmetry.space_group_name_H-M   'P 1'
#
loop_
_entity.id
_entity.type
_entity.pdbx_description
1 polymer ?
#
loop_
_entity_poly.entity_id
_entity_poly.type
_entity_poly.pdbx_seq_one_letter_code
_entity_poly.pdbx_strand_id
1 'polypeptide(L)'
;MFPGIPAYLERDFHYLEKLFYSPDTKFHVKNIFLSEDENNLTGKLNDLVSHSPAVTVGSYPEVNNRYYRTRVSLQSESESELLEAEEYLRSSFSDEVSCAFSS
;
A
#
# COMPACT_ATOMS: atom_id res chain seq x y z
N MET A 1 -16.25 5.97 -21.26
CA MET A 1 -17.35 5.93 -20.28
C MET A 1 -17.27 4.59 -19.56
N PHE A 2 -17.12 4.57 -18.24
CA PHE A 2 -17.12 3.32 -17.47
C PHE A 2 -18.57 2.81 -17.33
N PRO A 3 -18.85 1.52 -17.54
CA PRO A 3 -20.17 0.96 -17.33
C PRO A 3 -20.55 1.07 -15.84
N GLY A 4 -21.77 1.51 -15.53
CA GLY A 4 -22.25 1.72 -14.16
C GLY A 4 -22.51 0.44 -13.35
N ILE A 5 -22.14 -0.72 -13.86
CA ILE A 5 -22.39 -2.03 -13.24
C ILE A 5 -21.03 -2.69 -12.91
N PRO A 6 -20.73 -2.93 -11.62
CA PRO A 6 -19.44 -3.46 -11.17
C PRO A 6 -19.02 -4.79 -11.82
N ALA A 7 -19.97 -5.69 -12.10
CA ALA A 7 -19.68 -7.00 -12.69
C ALA A 7 -19.19 -6.96 -14.16
N TYR A 8 -19.57 -5.92 -14.92
CA TYR A 8 -19.02 -5.71 -16.27
C TYR A 8 -17.67 -5.02 -16.21
N LEU A 9 -17.51 -4.10 -15.25
CA LEU A 9 -16.25 -3.43 -14.97
C LEU A 9 -15.13 -4.45 -14.65
N GLU A 10 -15.38 -5.49 -13.84
CA GLU A 10 -14.38 -6.54 -13.55
C GLU A 10 -13.91 -7.30 -14.81
N ARG A 11 -14.83 -7.64 -15.73
CA ARG A 11 -14.48 -8.28 -17.01
C ARG A 11 -13.68 -7.34 -17.91
N ASP A 12 -14.05 -6.07 -17.95
CA ASP A 12 -13.35 -5.06 -18.74
C ASP A 12 -12.00 -4.69 -18.12
N PHE A 13 -11.85 -4.77 -16.79
CA PHE A 13 -10.61 -4.51 -16.05
C PHE A 13 -9.47 -5.42 -16.51
N HIS A 14 -9.75 -6.70 -16.80
CA HIS A 14 -8.73 -7.63 -17.34
C HIS A 14 -8.20 -7.18 -18.72
N TYR A 15 -9.05 -6.52 -19.52
CA TYR A 15 -8.65 -5.95 -20.81
C TYR A 15 -7.96 -4.59 -20.66
N LEU A 16 -8.37 -3.79 -19.68
CA LEU A 16 -7.76 -2.50 -19.33
C LEU A 16 -6.40 -2.65 -18.64
N GLU A 17 -6.17 -3.71 -17.86
CA GLU A 17 -4.86 -4.02 -17.28
C GLU A 17 -3.78 -4.05 -18.35
N LYS A 18 -4.04 -4.66 -19.51
CA LYS A 18 -3.09 -4.70 -20.63
C LYS A 18 -2.87 -3.35 -21.31
N LEU A 19 -3.79 -2.41 -21.16
CA LEU A 19 -3.69 -1.05 -21.70
C LEU A 19 -3.01 -0.09 -20.70
N PHE A 20 -3.11 -0.37 -19.39
CA PHE A 20 -2.42 0.37 -18.32
C PHE A 20 -1.07 -0.23 -17.92
N TYR A 21 -0.79 -1.48 -18.30
CA TYR A 21 0.53 -2.08 -18.24
C TYR A 21 1.43 -1.33 -19.23
N SER A 22 2.05 -0.26 -18.74
CA SER A 22 3.23 0.31 -19.37
C SER A 22 4.35 -0.70 -19.17
N PRO A 23 4.88 -1.36 -20.23
CA PRO A 23 5.92 -2.39 -20.07
C PRO A 23 7.22 -1.85 -19.45
N ASP A 24 7.37 -0.53 -19.37
CA ASP A 24 8.56 0.16 -18.84
C ASP A 24 8.46 0.57 -17.36
N THR A 25 7.27 0.50 -16.73
CA THR A 25 7.11 0.97 -15.34
C THR A 25 6.60 -0.15 -14.45
N LYS A 26 7.54 -0.85 -13.80
CA LYS A 26 7.21 -1.83 -12.76
C LYS A 26 6.92 -1.09 -11.47
N PHE A 27 5.64 -0.96 -11.13
CA PHE A 27 5.25 -0.51 -9.80
C PHE A 27 5.26 -1.71 -8.84
N HIS A 28 6.06 -1.61 -7.80
CA HIS A 28 6.09 -2.54 -6.70
C HIS A 28 5.14 -2.05 -5.61
N VAL A 29 4.24 -2.92 -5.16
CA VAL A 29 3.25 -2.60 -4.14
C VAL A 29 3.40 -3.56 -2.96
N LYS A 30 3.44 -3.00 -1.74
CA LYS A 30 3.53 -3.78 -0.50
C LYS A 30 2.44 -3.36 0.47
N ASN A 31 1.70 -4.34 0.96
CA ASN A 31 0.63 -4.10 1.93
C ASN A 31 1.08 -4.58 3.31
N ILE A 32 0.97 -3.67 4.26
CA ILE A 32 1.42 -3.81 5.63
C ILE A 32 0.20 -3.68 6.54
N PHE A 33 0.02 -4.62 7.46
CA PHE A 33 -1.10 -4.64 8.37
C PHE A 33 -0.61 -4.34 9.78
N LEU A 34 -1.17 -3.28 10.36
CA LEU A 34 -0.80 -2.75 11.66
C LEU A 34 -1.97 -2.84 12.63
N SER A 35 -1.66 -3.19 13.87
CA SER A 35 -2.64 -3.30 14.96
C SER A 35 -2.74 -2.03 15.82
N GLU A 36 -1.99 -0.96 15.48
CA GLU A 36 -1.99 0.32 16.19
C GLU A 36 -3.17 1.23 15.83
N ASP A 37 -3.55 2.12 16.77
CA ASP A 37 -4.56 3.16 16.60
C ASP A 37 -4.08 4.32 15.69
N GLU A 38 -5.02 4.91 14.95
CA GLU A 38 -4.80 5.95 13.91
C GLU A 38 -3.91 7.11 14.37
N ASN A 39 -4.10 7.59 15.60
CA ASN A 39 -3.39 8.75 16.13
C ASN A 39 -1.87 8.54 16.18
N ASN A 40 -1.41 7.30 16.38
CA ASN A 40 0.03 6.99 16.39
C ASN A 40 0.55 6.72 14.96
N LEU A 41 -0.36 6.37 14.04
CA LEU A 41 -0.03 6.02 12.67
C LEU A 41 0.23 7.25 11.80
N THR A 42 -0.65 8.25 11.84
CA THR A 42 -0.59 9.41 10.93
C THR A 42 0.73 10.18 11.05
N GLY A 43 1.27 10.32 12.27
CA GLY A 43 2.58 10.95 12.48
C GLY A 43 3.71 10.17 11.80
N LYS A 44 3.82 8.87 12.11
CA LYS A 44 4.85 7.99 11.56
C LYS A 44 4.78 7.87 10.02
N LEU A 45 3.58 7.87 9.45
CA LEU A 45 3.40 7.83 7.99
C LEU A 45 3.82 9.15 7.34
N ASN A 46 3.54 10.30 7.96
CA ASN A 46 4.03 11.58 7.44
C ASN A 46 5.56 11.67 7.48
N ASP A 47 6.19 11.14 8.54
CA ASP A 47 7.66 11.07 8.63
C ASP A 47 8.22 10.15 7.54
N LEU A 48 7.59 9.00 7.30
CA LEU A 48 7.96 8.06 6.23
C LEU A 48 7.81 8.70 4.85
N VAL A 49 6.71 9.40 4.55
CA VAL A 49 6.52 10.13 3.29
C VAL A 49 7.59 11.22 3.11
N SER A 50 7.99 11.86 4.20
CA SER A 50 9.05 12.88 4.17
C SER A 50 10.44 12.26 3.97
N HIS A 51 10.67 11.05 4.47
CA HIS A 51 11.92 10.31 4.32
C HIS A 51 12.07 9.68 2.93
N SER A 52 10.97 9.16 2.38
CA SER A 52 10.93 8.43 1.11
C SER A 52 9.93 9.05 0.14
N PRO A 53 10.24 10.23 -0.43
CA PRO A 53 9.30 10.98 -1.29
C PRO A 53 8.97 10.27 -2.61
N ALA A 54 9.78 9.29 -3.02
CA ALA A 54 9.54 8.46 -4.18
C ALA A 54 8.60 7.26 -3.90
N VAL A 55 8.25 7.03 -2.63
CA VAL A 55 7.29 6.01 -2.21
C VAL A 55 5.94 6.66 -1.95
N THR A 56 4.92 6.19 -2.65
CA THR A 56 3.52 6.55 -2.37
C THR A 56 3.00 5.71 -1.23
N VAL A 57 2.44 6.37 -0.21
CA VAL A 57 2.01 5.76 1.04
C VAL A 57 0.52 6.02 1.21
N GLY A 58 -0.27 4.96 1.40
CA GLY A 58 -1.71 5.05 1.65
C GLY A 58 -2.11 4.30 2.91
N SER A 59 -2.90 4.91 3.79
CA SER A 59 -3.45 4.26 4.98
C SER A 59 -4.95 4.04 4.86
N TYR A 60 -5.39 2.81 5.12
CA TYR A 60 -6.78 2.37 5.06
C TYR A 60 -7.17 1.78 6.43
N PRO A 61 -7.76 2.59 7.34
CA PRO A 61 -8.21 2.10 8.64
C PRO A 61 -9.40 1.15 8.46
N GLU A 62 -9.38 0.04 9.20
CA GLU A 62 -10.38 -1.01 9.14
C GLU A 62 -11.03 -1.17 10.53
N VAL A 63 -12.21 -0.59 10.70
CA VAL A 63 -12.88 -0.47 12.01
C VAL A 63 -13.47 -1.81 12.50
N ASN A 64 -13.66 -2.78 11.60
CA ASN A 64 -14.39 -4.01 11.87
C ASN A 64 -13.50 -5.27 11.87
N ASN A 65 -12.18 -5.13 11.79
CA ASN A 65 -11.27 -6.26 11.75
C ASN A 65 -10.60 -6.52 13.11
N ARG A 66 -10.59 -7.79 13.54
CA ARG A 66 -9.93 -8.23 14.79
C ARG A 66 -8.45 -8.53 14.61
N TYR A 67 -7.98 -8.67 13.37
CA TYR A 67 -6.62 -9.08 13.05
C TYR A 67 -5.67 -7.90 12.75
N TYR A 68 -6.20 -6.76 12.31
CA TYR A 68 -5.45 -5.52 12.12
C TYR A 68 -6.39 -4.32 12.25
N ARG A 69 -5.85 -3.18 12.68
CA ARG A 69 -6.56 -1.90 12.80
C ARG A 69 -6.43 -1.05 11.55
N THR A 70 -5.24 -1.04 10.94
CA THR A 70 -4.97 -0.22 9.76
C THR A 70 -4.12 -0.98 8.74
N ARG A 71 -4.52 -0.92 7.48
CA ARG A 71 -3.71 -1.39 6.35
C ARG A 71 -2.96 -0.22 5.73
N VAL A 72 -1.65 -0.31 5.68
CA VAL A 72 -0.77 0.65 4.99
C VAL A 72 -0.31 0.04 3.68
N SER A 73 -0.48 0.75 2.58
CA SER A 73 -0.01 0.37 1.24
C SER A 73 1.16 1.26 0.86
N LEU A 74 2.31 0.64 0.57
CA LEU A 74 3.49 1.30 0.04
C LEU A 74 3.60 0.97 -1.44
N GLN A 75 3.83 1.98 -2.29
CA GLN A 75 3.96 1.81 -3.73
C GLN A 75 5.15 2.61 -4.25
N SER A 76 6.01 2.00 -5.05
CA SER A 76 7.14 2.70 -5.69
C SER A 76 7.50 2.02 -7.00
N GLU A 77 8.15 2.76 -7.90
CA GLU A 77 8.76 2.23 -9.12
C GLU A 77 10.08 1.49 -8.82
N SER A 78 10.68 1.72 -7.65
CA SER A 78 11.94 1.11 -7.21
C SER A 78 11.69 0.15 -6.06
N GLU A 79 12.01 -1.13 -6.26
CA GLU A 79 11.95 -2.14 -5.20
C GLU A 79 12.87 -1.80 -4.02
N SER A 80 14.04 -1.19 -4.30
CA SER A 80 14.99 -0.77 -3.27
C SER A 80 14.44 0.32 -2.36
N GLU A 81 13.76 1.33 -2.92
CA GLU A 81 13.14 2.39 -2.12
C GLU A 81 11.95 1.86 -1.33
N LEU A 82 11.21 0.91 -1.89
CA LEU A 82 10.14 0.22 -1.20
C LEU A 82 10.63 -0.58 0.01
N LEU A 83 11.79 -1.24 -0.12
CA LEU A 83 12.46 -1.98 0.95
C LEU A 83 12.94 -1.03 2.06
N GLU A 84 13.60 0.06 1.69
CA GLU A 84 14.09 1.06 2.66
C GLU A 84 12.93 1.70 3.44
N ALA A 85 11.85 2.08 2.75
CA ALA A 85 10.65 2.59 3.40
C ALA A 85 10.00 1.54 4.32
N GLU A 86 9.95 0.27 3.92
CA GLU A 86 9.48 -0.80 4.80
C GLU A 86 10.36 -0.94 6.05
N GLU A 87 11.68 -0.95 5.90
CA GLU A 87 12.61 -1.04 7.04
C GLU A 87 12.45 0.15 7.99
N TYR A 88 12.33 1.36 7.44
CA TYR A 88 12.07 2.57 8.23
C TYR A 88 10.74 2.45 9.00
N LEU A 89 9.68 1.99 8.32
CA LEU A 89 8.39 1.77 8.94
C LEU A 89 8.52 0.73 10.07
N ARG A 90 9.12 -0.43 9.81
CA ARG A 90 9.34 -1.48 10.81
C ARG A 90 10.16 -0.99 12.00
N SER A 91 11.13 -0.10 11.80
CA SER A 91 11.89 0.50 12.91
C SER A 91 11.05 1.46 13.76
N SER A 92 10.01 2.05 13.16
CA SER A 92 9.09 3.01 13.80
C SER A 92 7.93 2.34 14.54
N PHE A 93 7.66 1.06 14.28
CA PHE A 93 6.60 0.27 14.95
C PHE A 93 7.23 -0.85 15.78
N SER A 94 6.95 -0.87 17.08
CA SER A 94 7.47 -1.89 17.99
C SER A 94 6.66 -3.20 17.95
N ASP A 95 5.49 -3.17 17.32
CA ASP A 95 4.51 -4.26 17.25
C ASP A 95 4.70 -5.17 16.03
N GLU A 96 4.04 -6.34 16.04
CA GLU A 96 4.06 -7.30 14.94
C GLU A 96 3.49 -6.71 13.64
N VAL A 97 4.39 -6.23 12.78
CA VAL A 97 4.08 -5.77 11.43
C VAL A 97 3.97 -6.97 10.49
N SER A 98 2.74 -7.35 10.14
CA SER A 98 2.47 -8.41 9.16
C SER A 98 2.48 -7.84 7.75
N CYS A 99 3.37 -8.32 6.89
CA CYS A 99 3.44 -7.94 5.48
C CYS A 99 2.82 -9.04 4.61
N ALA A 100 1.81 -8.69 3.80
CA ALA A 100 1.43 -9.55 2.69
C ALA A 100 2.22 -9.13 1.44
N PHE A 101 3.07 -10.04 0.99
CA PHE A 101 3.74 -9.91 -0.31
C PHE A 101 2.79 -10.45 -1.38
N SER A 102 2.32 -9.58 -2.29
CA SER A 102 1.78 -10.06 -3.55
C SER A 102 2.96 -10.31 -4.48
N SER A 103 3.28 -11.59 -4.70
CA SER A 103 4.24 -12.05 -5.71
C SER A 103 3.64 -12.05 -7.11
#